data_AF-A0A1M7QQ40-F1
#
_entry.id   AF-A0A1M7QQ40-F1
#
_cell.length_a   1.000
_cell.length_b   1.000
_cell.length_c   1.000
_cell.angle_alpha   90.00
_cell.angle_beta   90.00
_cell.angle_gamma   90.00
#
_symmetry.space_group_name_H-M   'P 1'
#
loop_
_entity.id
_entity.type
_entity.pdbx_description
1 polymer ?
#
loop_
_entity_poly.entity_id
_entity_poly.type
_entity_poly.pdbx_seq_one_letter_code
_entity_poly.pdbx_strand_id
1 'polypeptide(L)'
;MTKASPALSQLPPSTVAALERLGADLAVARLRRKESLKTWSKRIGVSVPTLLRLEAGEPGVSLGVLATALWLIGRDGALAELATPGQDRGALELDVRAAETLGQVRAQATAQAKLRRASKRQDEGGSDA
;
A
#
# COMPACT_ATOMS: atom_id res chain seq x y z
N MET A 1 30.51 4.91 -12.64
CA MET A 1 29.50 3.91 -12.23
C MET A 1 28.54 4.60 -11.28
N THR A 2 27.24 4.61 -11.56
CA THR A 2 26.24 5.20 -10.66
C THR A 2 26.17 4.37 -9.38
N LYS A 3 26.33 5.03 -8.24
CA LYS A 3 26.25 4.40 -6.92
C LYS A 3 24.86 3.77 -6.75
N ALA A 4 24.81 2.49 -6.37
CA ALA A 4 23.55 1.82 -6.06
C ALA A 4 22.88 2.54 -4.89
N SER A 5 21.56 2.78 -5.01
CA SER A 5 20.80 3.42 -3.95
C SER A 5 20.79 2.52 -2.70
N PRO A 6 20.99 3.08 -1.49
CA PRO A 6 20.85 2.32 -0.24
C PRO A 6 19.49 1.60 -0.14
N ALA A 7 18.45 2.16 -0.76
CA ALA A 7 17.13 1.57 -0.82
C ALA A 7 17.13 0.16 -1.44
N LEU A 8 17.98 -0.12 -2.44
CA LEU A 8 18.06 -1.44 -3.07
C LEU A 8 18.79 -2.46 -2.18
N SER A 9 19.75 -2.01 -1.37
CA SER A 9 20.52 -2.87 -0.45
C SER A 9 19.82 -3.14 0.88
N GLN A 10 18.80 -2.34 1.22
CA GLN A 10 18.11 -2.37 2.53
C GLN A 10 16.63 -2.74 2.40
N LEU A 11 16.24 -3.44 1.32
CA LEU A 11 14.87 -3.90 1.15
C LEU A 11 14.48 -4.88 2.26
N PRO A 12 13.26 -4.74 2.83
CA PRO A 12 12.74 -5.75 3.75
C PRO A 12 12.65 -7.12 3.07
N PRO A 13 12.93 -8.23 3.77
CA PRO A 13 12.89 -9.57 3.19
C PRO A 13 11.53 -9.93 2.56
N SER A 14 10.43 -9.47 3.17
CA SER A 14 9.08 -9.65 2.63
C SER A 14 8.88 -8.94 1.29
N THR A 15 9.46 -7.75 1.12
CA THR A 15 9.41 -6.99 -0.14
C THR A 15 10.23 -7.67 -1.22
N VAL A 16 11.41 -8.20 -0.89
CA VAL A 16 12.23 -8.98 -1.84
C VAL A 16 11.45 -10.21 -2.33
N ALA A 17 10.87 -10.98 -1.42
CA ALA A 17 10.08 -12.16 -1.78
C ALA A 17 8.86 -11.81 -2.66
N ALA A 18 8.22 -10.66 -2.42
CA ALA A 18 7.13 -10.17 -3.25
C ALA A 18 7.58 -9.84 -4.69
N LEU A 19 8.78 -9.25 -4.84
CA LEU A 19 9.36 -8.95 -6.16
C LEU A 19 9.78 -10.23 -6.90
N GLU A 20 10.42 -11.18 -6.22
CA GLU A 20 10.76 -12.49 -6.78
C GLU A 20 9.51 -13.22 -7.27
N ARG A 21 8.43 -13.20 -6.48
CA ARG A 21 7.15 -13.78 -6.87
C ARG A 21 6.57 -13.10 -8.10
N LEU A 22 6.58 -11.77 -8.14
CA LEU A 22 6.12 -10.99 -9.30
C LEU A 22 6.91 -11.36 -10.57
N GLY A 23 8.24 -11.45 -10.48
CA GLY A 23 9.11 -11.87 -11.57
C GLY A 23 8.79 -13.29 -12.06
N ALA A 24 8.62 -14.24 -11.13
CA ALA A 24 8.26 -15.61 -11.46
C ALA A 24 6.90 -15.71 -12.17
N ASP A 25 5.90 -14.95 -11.70
CA ASP A 25 4.58 -14.91 -12.32
C ASP A 25 4.64 -14.31 -13.75
N LEU A 26 5.51 -13.32 -13.99
CA LEU A 26 5.80 -12.81 -15.34
C LEU A 26 6.46 -13.88 -16.23
N ALA A 27 7.44 -14.63 -15.71
CA ALA A 27 8.06 -15.72 -16.45
C ALA A 27 7.04 -16.79 -16.86
N VAL A 28 6.15 -17.16 -15.94
CA VAL A 28 5.01 -18.06 -16.23
C VAL A 28 4.12 -17.46 -17.31
N ALA A 29 3.80 -16.17 -17.24
CA ALA A 29 2.99 -15.50 -18.25
C ALA A 29 3.62 -15.55 -19.66
N ARG A 30 4.95 -15.42 -19.78
CA ARG A 30 5.67 -15.63 -21.04
C ARG A 30 5.61 -17.07 -21.52
N LEU A 31 5.94 -18.02 -20.64
CA LEU A 31 6.01 -19.44 -20.97
C LEU A 31 4.65 -19.98 -21.45
N ARG A 32 3.56 -19.55 -20.81
CA ARG A 32 2.18 -19.90 -21.24
C ARG A 32 1.84 -19.40 -22.65
N ARG A 33 2.48 -18.33 -23.12
CA ARG A 33 2.34 -17.78 -24.48
C ARG A 33 3.30 -18.43 -25.48
N LYS A 34 4.14 -19.37 -25.04
CA LYS A 34 5.19 -20.03 -25.85
C LYS A 34 6.17 -19.04 -26.47
N GLU A 35 6.45 -17.93 -25.78
CA GLU A 35 7.37 -16.91 -26.25
C GLU A 35 8.78 -17.12 -25.69
N SER A 36 9.78 -16.98 -26.56
CA SER A 36 11.19 -17.03 -26.15
C SER A 36 11.60 -15.76 -25.41
N LEU A 37 12.66 -15.84 -24.61
CA LEU A 37 13.28 -14.68 -23.98
C LEU A 37 13.65 -13.60 -25.01
N LYS A 38 14.20 -14.00 -26.17
CA LYS A 38 14.58 -13.09 -27.25
C LYS A 38 13.38 -12.35 -27.84
N THR A 39 12.28 -13.05 -28.05
CA THR A 39 11.03 -12.47 -28.57
C THR A 39 10.47 -11.46 -27.58
N TRP A 40 10.37 -11.86 -26.31
CA TRP A 40 9.73 -11.05 -25.29
C TRP A 40 10.58 -9.83 -24.91
N SER A 41 11.91 -9.98 -24.81
CA SER A 41 12.81 -8.87 -24.53
C SER A 41 12.75 -7.82 -25.66
N LYS A 42 12.64 -8.25 -26.92
CA LYS A 42 12.44 -7.35 -28.06
C LYS A 42 11.12 -6.57 -27.96
N ARG A 43 10.03 -7.21 -27.54
CA ARG A 43 8.72 -6.54 -27.36
C ARG A 43 8.74 -5.53 -26.21
N ILE A 44 9.46 -5.84 -25.13
CA ILE A 44 9.62 -4.95 -23.98
C ILE A 44 10.61 -3.81 -24.30
N GLY A 45 11.50 -3.99 -25.27
CA GLY A 45 12.53 -3.01 -25.63
C GLY A 45 13.80 -3.12 -24.77
N VAL A 46 14.14 -4.32 -24.30
CA VAL A 46 15.29 -4.58 -23.42
C VAL A 46 16.17 -5.72 -23.91
N SER A 47 17.37 -5.83 -23.34
CA SER A 47 18.27 -6.96 -23.57
C SER A 47 17.76 -8.23 -22.87
N VAL A 48 18.13 -9.41 -23.39
CA VAL A 48 17.79 -10.70 -22.76
C VAL A 48 18.29 -10.80 -21.31
N PRO A 49 19.52 -10.36 -20.95
CA PRO A 49 19.94 -10.32 -19.55
C PRO A 49 19.04 -9.46 -18.66
N THR A 50 18.53 -8.33 -19.17
CA THR A 50 17.60 -7.49 -18.40
C THR A 50 16.26 -8.20 -18.18
N LEU A 51 15.77 -8.93 -19.19
CA LEU A 51 14.56 -9.73 -19.02
C LEU A 51 14.75 -10.86 -18.00
N LEU A 52 15.91 -11.53 -18.00
CA LEU A 52 16.22 -12.55 -16.99
C LEU A 52 16.20 -11.97 -15.57
N ARG A 53 16.78 -10.79 -15.37
CA ARG A 53 16.76 -10.07 -14.08
C ARG A 53 15.33 -9.66 -13.68
N LEU A 54 14.51 -9.24 -14.65
CA LEU A 54 13.09 -8.95 -14.42
C LEU A 54 12.32 -10.19 -13.95
N GLU A 55 12.51 -11.32 -14.64
CA GLU A 55 11.87 -12.59 -14.30
C GLU A 55 12.38 -13.19 -12.98
N ALA A 56 13.59 -12.83 -12.56
CA ALA A 56 14.11 -13.14 -11.23
C ALA A 56 13.58 -12.18 -10.14
N GLY A 57 12.87 -11.10 -10.51
CA GLY A 57 12.36 -10.11 -9.56
C GLY A 57 13.45 -9.18 -9.00
N GLU A 58 14.54 -8.94 -9.73
CA GLU A 58 15.61 -8.08 -9.25
C GLU A 58 15.12 -6.63 -9.04
N PRO A 59 15.31 -6.04 -7.85
CA PRO A 59 14.86 -4.67 -7.54
C PRO A 59 15.50 -3.57 -8.40
N GLY A 60 16.67 -3.84 -8.99
CA GLY A 60 17.39 -2.89 -9.82
C GLY A 60 16.84 -2.76 -11.25
N VAL A 61 15.85 -3.56 -11.64
CA VAL A 61 15.16 -3.39 -12.92
C VAL A 61 14.24 -2.17 -12.84
N SER A 62 14.21 -1.36 -13.91
CA SER A 62 13.45 -0.11 -13.88
C SER A 62 11.94 -0.36 -13.85
N LEU A 63 11.22 0.52 -13.14
CA LEU A 63 9.76 0.46 -13.05
C LEU A 63 9.07 0.48 -14.42
N GLY A 64 9.61 1.24 -15.37
CA GLY A 64 9.09 1.29 -16.74
C GLY A 64 9.17 -0.06 -17.47
N VAL A 65 10.23 -0.84 -17.23
CA VAL A 65 10.38 -2.18 -17.82
C VAL A 65 9.35 -3.15 -17.23
N LEU A 66 9.14 -3.10 -15.92
CA LEU A 66 8.09 -3.87 -15.25
C LEU A 66 6.69 -3.48 -15.76
N ALA A 67 6.40 -2.19 -15.87
CA ALA A 67 5.13 -1.70 -16.38
C ALA A 67 4.84 -2.17 -17.81
N THR A 68 5.83 -2.13 -18.69
CA THR A 68 5.71 -2.65 -20.06
C THR A 68 5.45 -4.16 -20.07
N ALA A 69 6.11 -4.93 -19.20
CA ALA A 69 5.86 -6.37 -19.09
C ALA A 69 4.43 -6.68 -18.59
N LEU A 70 3.92 -5.90 -17.62
CA LEU A 70 2.54 -5.98 -17.15
C LEU A 70 1.53 -5.64 -18.26
N TRP A 71 1.81 -4.61 -19.06
CA TRP A 71 0.99 -4.24 -20.21
C TRP A 71 0.93 -5.36 -21.25
N LEU A 72 2.05 -6.02 -21.56
CA LEU A 72 2.08 -7.17 -22.49
C LEU A 72 1.19 -8.34 -22.05
N ILE A 73 0.83 -8.41 -20.77
CA ILE A 73 -0.06 -9.43 -20.22
C ILE A 73 -1.45 -8.90 -19.84
N GLY A 74 -1.75 -7.62 -20.11
CA GLY A 74 -3.04 -6.98 -19.81
C GLY A 74 -3.27 -6.75 -18.32
N ARG A 75 -2.22 -6.49 -17.54
CA ARG A 75 -2.28 -6.27 -16.07
C ARG A 75 -1.68 -4.93 -15.63
N ASP A 76 -1.35 -4.04 -16.55
CA ASP A 76 -0.84 -2.70 -16.27
C ASP A 76 -1.80 -1.84 -15.43
N GLY A 77 -3.12 -2.04 -15.56
CA GLY A 77 -4.12 -1.38 -14.74
C GLY A 77 -3.94 -1.58 -13.22
N ALA A 78 -3.33 -2.69 -12.79
CA ALA A 78 -3.04 -2.94 -11.39
C ALA A 78 -2.10 -1.89 -10.78
N LEU A 79 -1.25 -1.24 -11.59
CA LEU A 79 -0.34 -0.19 -11.12
C LEU A 79 -1.10 1.01 -10.55
N ALA A 80 -2.28 1.33 -11.09
CA ALA A 80 -3.12 2.42 -10.60
C ALA A 80 -3.72 2.12 -9.22
N GLU A 81 -3.81 0.83 -8.84
CA GLU A 81 -4.43 0.38 -7.61
C GLU A 81 -3.43 0.27 -6.43
N LEU A 82 -2.13 0.11 -6.73
CA LEU A 82 -1.09 -0.20 -5.74
C LEU A 82 -0.97 0.80 -4.58
N ALA A 83 -1.27 2.07 -4.83
CA ALA A 83 -1.16 3.15 -3.84
C ALA A 83 -2.51 3.85 -3.60
N THR A 84 -3.63 3.15 -3.85
CA THR A 84 -4.96 3.72 -3.57
C THR A 84 -5.12 3.98 -2.07
N PRO A 85 -5.68 5.14 -1.64
CA PRO A 85 -5.80 5.46 -0.22
C PRO A 85 -6.56 4.40 0.60
N GLY A 86 -7.55 3.74 -0.01
CA GLY A 86 -8.29 2.65 0.63
C GLY A 86 -7.47 1.38 0.91
N GLN A 87 -6.24 1.28 0.40
CA GLN A 87 -5.30 0.19 0.68
C GLN A 87 -4.13 0.65 1.55
N ASP A 88 -4.04 1.94 1.89
CA ASP A 88 -3.07 2.47 2.84
C ASP A 88 -3.53 2.15 4.28
N ARG A 89 -3.09 0.99 4.77
CA ARG A 89 -3.43 0.51 6.12
C ARG A 89 -3.02 1.50 7.21
N GLY A 90 -1.88 2.17 7.04
CA GLY A 90 -1.38 3.13 8.03
C GLY A 90 -2.30 4.34 8.13
N ALA A 91 -2.74 4.89 7.00
CA ALA A 91 -3.70 5.99 6.97
C ALA A 91 -5.05 5.58 7.59
N LEU A 92 -5.57 4.40 7.23
CA LEU A 92 -6.83 3.90 7.77
C LEU A 92 -6.80 3.72 9.30
N GLU A 93 -5.68 3.24 9.85
CA GLU A 93 -5.51 3.13 11.30
C GLU A 93 -5.51 4.50 11.99
N LEU A 94 -4.92 5.52 11.38
CA LEU A 94 -4.95 6.89 11.90
C LEU A 94 -6.37 7.45 11.92
N ASP A 95 -7.15 7.22 10.86
CA ASP A 95 -8.55 7.66 10.77
C ASP A 95 -9.42 7.00 11.86
N VAL A 96 -9.21 5.71 12.11
CA VAL A 96 -9.90 4.99 13.19
C VAL A 96 -9.56 5.60 14.56
N ARG A 97 -8.27 5.82 14.86
CA ARG A 97 -7.84 6.44 16.13
C ARG A 97 -8.41 7.84 16.32
N ALA A 98 -8.47 8.63 15.24
CA ALA A 98 -9.07 9.96 15.28
C ALA A 98 -10.57 9.90 15.60
N ALA A 99 -11.30 8.97 14.98
CA ALA A 99 -12.73 8.76 15.23
C ALA A 99 -13.00 8.32 16.68
N GLU A 100 -12.20 7.40 17.22
CA GLU A 100 -12.29 6.96 18.63
C GLU A 100 -12.07 8.11 19.60
N THR A 101 -11.02 8.92 19.37
CA THR A 101 -10.70 10.08 20.19
C THR A 101 -11.87 11.08 20.20
N LEU A 102 -12.43 11.39 19.02
CA LEU A 102 -13.58 12.28 18.91
C LEU A 102 -14.82 11.72 19.64
N GLY A 103 -15.05 10.41 19.57
CA GLY A 103 -16.12 9.73 20.31
C GLY A 103 -15.96 9.90 21.81
N GLN A 104 -14.75 9.68 22.34
CA GLN A 104 -14.45 9.85 23.76
C GLN A 104 -14.67 11.28 24.24
N VAL A 105 -14.16 12.28 23.50
CA VAL A 105 -14.34 13.71 23.83
C VAL A 105 -15.82 14.09 23.92
N ARG A 106 -16.63 13.62 22.95
CA ARG A 106 -18.07 13.91 22.94
C ARG A 106 -18.83 13.22 24.08
N ALA A 107 -18.46 11.98 24.41
CA ALA A 107 -19.05 11.26 25.53
C ALA A 107 -18.77 11.96 26.86
N GLN A 108 -17.53 12.41 27.07
CA GLN A 108 -17.13 13.16 28.26
C GLN A 108 -17.88 14.49 28.36
N ALA A 109 -17.96 15.27 27.28
CA ALA A 109 -18.71 16.53 27.26
C ALA A 109 -20.19 16.34 27.61
N THR A 110 -20.81 15.27 27.09
CA THR A 110 -22.21 14.94 27.38
C THR A 110 -22.41 14.53 28.86
N ALA A 111 -21.51 13.71 29.40
CA ALA A 111 -21.55 13.32 30.81
C ALA A 111 -21.41 14.53 31.73
N GLN A 112 -20.46 15.43 31.44
CA GLN A 112 -20.28 16.68 32.18
C GLN A 112 -21.51 17.59 32.10
N ALA A 113 -22.14 17.72 30.93
CA ALA A 113 -23.37 18.51 30.78
C ALA A 113 -24.54 17.93 31.60
N LYS A 114 -24.68 16.60 31.67
CA LYS A 114 -25.69 15.94 32.51
C LYS A 114 -25.42 16.19 33.99
N LEU A 115 -24.18 16.05 34.45
CA LEU A 115 -23.78 16.33 35.84
C LEU A 115 -24.09 17.78 36.24
N ARG A 116 -23.73 18.75 35.39
CA ARG A 116 -24.01 20.18 35.64
C ARG A 116 -25.51 20.50 35.70
N ARG A 117 -26.34 19.81 34.91
CA ARG A 117 -27.80 19.96 34.98
C ARG A 117 -28.38 19.33 36.25
N ALA A 118 -27.84 18.20 36.71
CA ALA A 118 -28.26 17.55 37.93
C ALA A 118 -27.93 18.39 39.17
N SER A 119 -26.72 18.96 39.24
CA SER A 119 -26.32 19.84 40.34
C SER A 119 -27.18 21.11 40.39
N LYS A 120 -27.45 21.74 39.24
CA LYS A 120 -28.32 22.93 39.18
C LYS A 120 -29.74 22.68 39.72
N ARG A 121 -30.30 21.49 39.46
CA ARG A 121 -31.64 21.11 39.96
C ARG A 121 -31.67 20.88 41.47
N GLN A 122 -30.55 20.44 42.07
CA GLN A 122 -30.45 20.26 43.52
C GLN A 122 -30.36 21.61 44.24
N ASP A 123 -29.64 22.58 43.68
CA ASP A 123 -29.53 23.92 44.25
C ASP A 123 -30.85 24.72 44.19
N GLU A 124 -31.66 24.55 43.13
CA GLU A 124 -32.95 25.25 42.99
C GLU A 124 -34.08 24.63 43.83
N GLY A 125 -34.00 23.34 44.20
CA GLY A 125 -35.02 22.64 45.00
C GLY A 125 -34.86 22.72 46.52
N GLY A 126 -33.73 23.25 47.02
CA GLY A 126 -33.43 23.38 48.45
C GLY A 126 -33.83 24.71 49.09
N SER A 127 -34.43 25.64 48.33
CA SER A 127 -34.76 27.01 48.79
C SER A 127 -36.20 27.18 49.30
N ASP A 128 -37.03 26.12 49.30
CA ASP A 128 -38.46 26.19 49.64
C ASP A 128 -38.85 25.29 50.85
N ALA A 129 -37.90 25.00 51.75
CA ALA A 129 -38.13 24.27 53.00
C ALA A 129 -37.71 25.10 54.23
#